data_AF-A0AAJ1LAJ2-F1
#
_entry.id   AF-A0AAJ1LAJ2-F1
#
_cell.length_a   1.000
_cell.length_b   1.000
_cell.length_c   1.000
_cell.angle_alpha   90.00
_cell.angle_beta   90.00
_cell.angle_gamma   90.00
#
_symmetry.space_group_name_H-M   'P 1'
#
loop_
_entity.id
_entity.type
_entity.pdbx_description
1 polymer ?
#
loop_
_entity_poly.entity_id
_entity_poly.type
_entity_poly.pdbx_seq_one_letter_code
_entity_poly.pdbx_strand_id
1 'polypeptide(L)'
;MQQLLSDDIEIHFVEIPKLVKQCREEKVNPWENTFVRWMLLLPAHEDEHLTQTLEEIAMNQDPILQKAINKCENMSHDSSFRTAYEAREKLLLDEQAKLAHAEQEGMEKGIEQGKMQMIRGMDEIGVPLETIAKASKLSVEEIERILKLK
;
A
#
# COMPACT_ATOMS: atom_id res chain seq x y z
N MET A 1 23.65 27.51 -10.03
CA MET A 1 24.00 28.80 -9.38
C MET A 1 22.72 29.37 -8.81
N GLN A 2 22.61 29.46 -7.48
CA GLN A 2 21.52 30.19 -6.82
C GLN A 2 21.91 31.68 -6.82
N GLN A 3 21.01 32.55 -7.26
CA GLN A 3 21.14 34.00 -7.08
C GLN A 3 19.96 34.47 -6.24
N LEU A 4 20.23 34.80 -4.98
CA LEU A 4 19.26 35.42 -4.08
C LEU A 4 19.19 36.90 -4.44
N LEU A 5 18.08 37.32 -5.05
CA LEU A 5 17.87 38.72 -5.48
C LEU A 5 17.15 39.55 -4.40
N SER A 6 16.42 38.91 -3.48
CA SER A 6 15.78 39.50 -2.29
C SER A 6 15.29 38.39 -1.33
N ASP A 7 15.03 38.69 -0.05
CA ASP A 7 14.56 37.71 0.96
C ASP A 7 13.17 37.11 0.64
N ASP A 8 12.42 37.74 -0.27
CA ASP A 8 11.08 37.32 -0.68
C ASP A 8 11.04 36.43 -1.94
N ILE A 9 12.15 36.34 -2.70
CA ILE A 9 12.18 35.66 -4.01
C ILE A 9 13.49 34.89 -4.20
N GLU A 10 13.38 33.56 -4.37
CA GLU A 10 14.46 32.69 -4.82
C GLU A 10 14.29 32.34 -6.31
N ILE A 11 15.36 32.50 -7.09
CA ILE A 11 15.37 32.14 -8.52
C ILE A 11 16.35 31.00 -8.75
N HIS A 12 15.84 29.91 -9.33
CA HIS A 12 16.64 28.78 -9.76
C HIS A 12 16.73 28.71 -11.28
N PHE A 13 17.94 28.58 -11.80
CA PHE A 13 18.18 28.26 -13.20
C PHE A 13 18.42 26.76 -13.33
N VAL A 14 17.51 26.07 -14.00
CA VAL A 14 17.55 24.61 -14.21
C VAL A 14 17.43 24.30 -15.68
N GLU A 15 18.32 23.43 -16.16
CA GLU A 15 18.21 22.84 -17.49
C GLU A 15 17.56 21.45 -17.38
N ILE A 16 16.31 21.34 -17.81
CA ILE A 16 15.52 20.11 -17.69
C ILE A 16 16.22 18.88 -18.31
N PRO A 17 16.80 18.94 -19.54
CA PRO A 17 17.47 17.78 -20.12
C PRO A 17 18.68 17.30 -19.30
N LYS A 18 19.43 18.23 -18.68
CA LYS A 18 20.56 17.88 -17.80
C LYS A 18 20.06 17.25 -16.50
N LEU A 19 18.97 17.76 -15.94
CA LEU A 19 18.37 17.21 -14.73
C LEU A 19 17.87 15.78 -14.95
N VAL A 20 17.17 15.52 -16.05
CA VAL A 20 16.71 14.17 -16.43
C VAL A 20 17.91 13.23 -16.58
N LYS A 21 18.97 13.67 -17.28
CA LYS A 21 20.21 12.89 -17.40
C LYS A 21 20.83 12.58 -16.04
N GLN A 22 20.92 13.56 -15.14
CA GLN A 22 21.45 13.36 -13.79
C GLN A 22 20.60 12.40 -12.96
N CYS A 23 19.27 12.42 -13.13
CA CYS A 23 18.37 11.48 -12.47
C CYS A 23 18.61 10.05 -12.96
N ARG A 24 18.79 9.86 -14.28
CA ARG A 24 19.11 8.55 -14.87
C ARG A 24 20.49 8.03 -14.49
N GLU A 25 21.44 8.94 -14.27
CA GLU A 25 22.78 8.63 -13.76
C GLU A 25 22.82 8.48 -12.22
N GLU A 26 21.66 8.46 -11.56
CA GLU A 26 21.49 8.34 -10.09
C GLU A 26 22.24 9.43 -9.29
N LYS A 27 22.61 10.54 -9.94
CA LYS A 27 23.30 11.67 -9.29
C LYS A 27 22.36 12.56 -8.49
N VAL A 28 21.07 12.54 -8.82
CA VAL A 28 20.01 13.23 -8.10
C VAL A 28 18.85 12.28 -7.90
N ASN A 29 18.24 12.33 -6.71
CA ASN A 29 17.18 11.41 -6.33
C ASN A 29 15.87 12.18 -6.03
N PRO A 30 14.79 11.98 -6.81
CA PRO A 30 13.50 12.61 -6.54
C PRO A 30 12.82 12.12 -5.25
N TRP A 31 13.23 10.97 -4.72
CA TRP A 31 12.72 10.45 -3.45
C TRP A 31 13.19 11.28 -2.26
N GLU A 32 14.41 11.83 -2.31
CA GLU A 32 15.00 12.59 -1.20
C GLU A 32 14.90 14.10 -1.41
N ASN A 33 14.93 14.56 -2.66
CA ASN A 33 14.98 15.98 -2.98
C ASN A 33 13.65 16.48 -3.56
N THR A 34 12.91 17.23 -2.74
CA THR A 34 11.62 17.83 -3.11
C THR A 34 11.74 18.73 -4.34
N PHE A 35 12.79 19.55 -4.46
CA PHE A 35 12.96 20.41 -5.63
C PHE A 35 13.14 19.60 -6.92
N VAL A 36 13.98 18.57 -6.90
CA VAL A 36 14.20 17.68 -8.05
C VAL A 36 12.90 16.97 -8.43
N ARG A 37 12.17 16.46 -7.44
CA ARG A 37 10.85 15.83 -7.61
C ARG A 37 9.87 16.73 -8.38
N TRP A 38 9.71 17.98 -7.92
CA TRP A 38 8.81 18.94 -8.57
C TRP A 38 9.31 19.36 -9.97
N MET A 39 10.62 19.51 -10.18
CA MET A 39 11.16 19.86 -11.49
C MET A 39 11.02 18.73 -12.52
N LEU A 40 11.12 17.47 -12.08
CA LEU A 40 10.96 16.29 -12.96
C LEU A 40 9.51 16.05 -13.38
N LEU A 41 8.53 16.67 -12.72
CA LEU A 41 7.13 16.64 -13.16
C LEU A 41 6.94 17.23 -14.57
N LEU A 42 7.75 18.24 -14.93
CA LEU A 42 7.66 18.91 -16.23
C LEU A 42 7.95 17.97 -17.41
N PRO A 43 9.10 17.26 -17.47
CA PRO A 43 9.38 16.28 -18.53
C PRO A 43 8.66 14.93 -18.35
N ALA A 44 7.95 14.71 -17.23
CA ALA A 44 7.40 13.39 -16.91
C ALA A 44 6.46 12.83 -17.99
N HIS A 45 5.75 13.69 -18.71
CA HIS A 45 4.83 13.27 -19.79
C HIS A 45 5.55 12.67 -21.01
N GLU A 46 6.84 12.92 -21.19
CA GLU A 46 7.65 12.39 -22.31
C GLU A 46 8.44 11.13 -21.92
N ASP A 47 8.45 10.77 -20.63
CA ASP A 47 9.27 9.71 -20.09
C ASP A 47 8.47 8.88 -19.07
N GLU A 48 8.01 7.71 -19.54
CA GLU A 48 7.20 6.77 -18.76
C GLU A 48 7.90 6.34 -17.46
N HIS A 49 9.21 6.19 -17.44
CA HIS A 49 9.96 5.81 -16.24
C HIS A 49 9.93 6.93 -15.19
N LEU A 50 10.09 8.19 -15.63
CA LEU A 50 9.95 9.35 -14.74
C LEU A 50 8.53 9.50 -14.24
N THR A 51 7.54 9.28 -15.10
CA THR A 51 6.14 9.26 -14.70
C THR A 51 5.91 8.26 -13.56
N GLN A 52 6.30 7.00 -13.78
CA GLN A 52 6.11 5.92 -12.81
C GLN A 52 6.80 6.22 -11.49
N THR A 53 8.01 6.78 -11.54
CA THR A 53 8.78 7.17 -10.34
C THR A 53 8.04 8.26 -9.54
N LEU A 54 7.51 9.29 -10.21
CA LEU A 54 6.83 10.39 -9.54
C LEU A 54 5.46 9.98 -8.98
N GLU A 55 4.74 9.10 -9.66
CA GLU A 55 3.50 8.51 -9.16
C GLU A 55 3.73 7.70 -7.89
N GLU A 56 4.76 6.85 -7.87
CA GLU A 56 5.10 6.07 -6.67
C GLU A 56 5.43 6.98 -5.49
N ILE A 57 6.19 8.06 -5.73
CA ILE A 57 6.48 9.06 -4.72
C ILE A 57 5.20 9.76 -4.24
N ALA A 58 4.32 10.14 -5.15
CA ALA A 58 3.06 10.82 -4.84
C ALA A 58 2.15 9.96 -3.97
N MET A 59 2.04 8.67 -4.28
CA MET A 59 1.22 7.72 -3.52
C MET A 59 1.80 7.42 -2.13
N ASN A 60 3.12 7.26 -2.02
CA ASN A 60 3.74 6.77 -0.79
C ASN A 60 4.20 7.88 0.17
N GLN A 61 4.50 9.08 -0.35
CA GLN A 61 5.21 10.11 0.42
C GLN A 61 4.60 11.50 0.30
N ASP A 62 3.92 11.84 -0.80
CA ASP A 62 3.54 13.23 -1.08
C ASP A 62 2.14 13.39 -1.67
N PRO A 63 1.13 13.53 -0.78
CA PRO A 63 -0.26 13.79 -1.19
C PRO A 63 -0.45 15.11 -1.95
N ILE A 64 0.48 16.06 -1.83
CA ILE A 64 0.41 17.34 -2.55
C ILE A 64 0.87 17.13 -4.00
N LEU A 65 1.95 16.36 -4.20
CA LEU A 65 2.39 15.95 -5.54
C LEU A 65 1.28 15.18 -6.27
N GLN A 66 0.59 14.26 -5.57
CA GLN A 66 -0.54 13.52 -6.14
C GLN A 66 -1.65 14.45 -6.65
N LYS A 67 -2.01 15.47 -5.87
CA LYS A 67 -3.01 16.46 -6.28
C LYS A 67 -2.55 17.28 -7.48
N ALA A 68 -1.27 17.62 -7.56
CA ALA A 68 -0.71 18.37 -8.68
C ALA A 68 -0.71 17.55 -9.98
N ILE A 69 -0.30 16.28 -9.92
CA ILE A 69 -0.34 15.33 -11.05
C ILE A 69 -1.78 15.22 -11.58
N ASN A 70 -2.73 14.88 -10.70
CA ASN A 70 -4.15 14.79 -11.06
C ASN A 70 -4.69 16.09 -11.66
N LYS A 71 -4.27 17.26 -11.14
CA LYS A 71 -4.72 18.55 -11.66
C LYS A 71 -4.13 18.82 -13.05
N CYS A 72 -2.85 18.53 -13.26
CA CYS A 72 -2.18 18.63 -14.56
C CYS A 72 -2.85 17.75 -15.62
N GLU A 73 -3.16 16.49 -15.30
CA GLU A 73 -3.87 15.57 -16.19
C GLU A 73 -5.27 16.05 -16.56
N ASN A 74 -6.04 16.50 -15.56
CA ASN A 74 -7.37 17.05 -15.81
C ASN A 74 -7.32 18.30 -16.70
N MET A 75 -6.20 19.03 -16.72
CA MET A 75 -5.99 20.18 -17.59
C MET A 75 -5.45 19.78 -18.97
N SER A 76 -4.76 18.65 -19.12
CA SER A 76 -4.11 18.22 -20.37
C SER A 76 -4.99 17.37 -21.30
N HIS A 77 -6.15 16.88 -20.85
CA HIS A 77 -7.10 16.09 -21.67
C HIS A 77 -6.48 14.87 -22.39
N ASP A 78 -5.47 14.20 -21.80
CA ASP A 78 -4.95 12.94 -22.33
C ASP A 78 -5.63 11.74 -21.62
N SER A 79 -6.59 11.11 -22.29
CA SER A 79 -7.41 10.02 -21.73
C SER A 79 -6.67 8.69 -21.58
N SER A 80 -5.57 8.52 -22.32
CA SER A 80 -4.79 7.28 -22.34
C SER A 80 -3.99 7.10 -21.06
N PHE A 81 -3.40 8.20 -20.59
CA PHE A 81 -2.62 8.28 -19.37
C PHE A 81 -3.45 7.99 -18.11
N ARG A 82 -4.64 8.59 -18.02
CA ARG A 82 -5.60 8.37 -16.93
C ARG A 82 -5.96 6.90 -16.73
N THR A 83 -6.16 6.17 -17.83
CA THR A 83 -6.57 4.77 -17.78
C THR A 83 -5.47 3.89 -17.19
N ALA A 84 -4.21 4.14 -17.56
CA ALA A 84 -3.05 3.41 -17.03
C ALA A 84 -2.85 3.69 -15.54
N TYR A 85 -2.99 4.95 -15.11
CA TYR A 85 -2.90 5.36 -13.72
C TYR A 85 -3.99 4.71 -12.84
N GLU A 86 -5.26 4.82 -13.24
CA GLU A 86 -6.39 4.24 -12.48
C GLU A 86 -6.28 2.70 -12.38
N ALA A 87 -5.79 2.04 -13.43
CA ALA A 87 -5.56 0.60 -13.41
C ALA A 87 -4.46 0.20 -12.41
N ARG A 88 -3.40 1.01 -12.30
CA ARG A 88 -2.27 0.78 -11.38
C ARG A 88 -2.67 1.02 -9.92
N GLU A 89 -3.37 2.12 -9.65
CA GLU A 89 -3.93 2.41 -8.32
C GLU A 89 -4.84 1.27 -7.85
N LYS A 90 -5.72 0.78 -8.74
CA LYS A 90 -6.60 -0.35 -8.45
C LYS A 90 -5.83 -1.63 -8.11
N LEU A 91 -4.78 -1.96 -8.85
CA LEU A 91 -3.98 -3.17 -8.63
C LEU A 91 -3.37 -3.18 -7.22
N LEU A 92 -2.81 -2.04 -6.78
CA LEU A 92 -2.20 -1.91 -5.45
C LEU A 92 -3.23 -2.05 -4.33
N LEU A 93 -4.39 -1.41 -4.49
CA LEU A 93 -5.50 -1.53 -3.54
C LEU A 93 -6.02 -2.97 -3.45
N ASP A 94 -6.13 -3.66 -4.59
CA ASP A 94 -6.53 -5.07 -4.64
C ASP A 94 -5.50 -5.97 -3.95
N GLU A 95 -4.19 -5.70 -4.08
CA GLU A 95 -3.14 -6.45 -3.38
C GLU A 95 -3.20 -6.25 -1.87
N GLN A 96 -3.32 -5.01 -1.40
CA GLN A 96 -3.47 -4.69 0.01
C GLN A 96 -4.73 -5.33 0.61
N ALA A 97 -5.85 -5.27 -0.12
CA ALA A 97 -7.10 -5.90 0.30
C ALA A 97 -6.97 -7.42 0.39
N LYS A 98 -6.28 -8.07 -0.56
CA LYS A 98 -6.02 -9.51 -0.51
C LYS A 98 -5.18 -9.91 0.70
N LEU A 99 -4.12 -9.16 1.01
CA LEU A 99 -3.28 -9.42 2.18
C LEU A 99 -4.07 -9.26 3.48
N ALA A 100 -4.81 -8.16 3.64
CA ALA A 100 -5.64 -7.93 4.81
C ALA A 100 -6.71 -9.02 4.99
N HIS A 101 -7.34 -9.44 3.89
CA HIS A 101 -8.32 -10.52 3.91
C HIS A 101 -7.68 -11.88 4.29
N ALA A 102 -6.51 -12.20 3.74
CA ALA A 102 -5.79 -13.43 4.06
C ALA A 102 -5.34 -13.48 5.54
N GLU A 103 -4.88 -12.34 6.08
CA GLU A 103 -4.53 -12.21 7.49
C GLU A 103 -5.74 -12.41 8.40
N GLN A 104 -6.88 -11.78 8.07
CA GLN A 104 -8.11 -11.93 8.83
C GLN A 104 -8.62 -13.37 8.80
N GLU A 105 -8.72 -14.00 7.61
CA GLU A 105 -9.12 -15.40 7.50
C GLU A 105 -8.17 -16.34 8.26
N GLY A 106 -6.87 -16.10 8.18
CA GLY A 106 -5.85 -16.89 8.88
C GLY A 106 -6.01 -16.81 10.40
N MET A 107 -6.28 -15.62 10.92
CA MET A 107 -6.53 -15.41 12.34
C MET A 107 -7.83 -16.09 12.80
N GLU A 108 -8.92 -15.95 12.04
CA GLU A 108 -10.20 -16.60 12.35
C GLU A 108 -10.06 -18.12 12.35
N LYS A 109 -9.46 -18.70 11.30
CA LYS A 109 -9.18 -20.15 11.22
C LYS A 109 -8.27 -20.62 12.35
N GLY A 110 -7.24 -19.84 12.70
CA GLY A 110 -6.32 -20.17 13.80
C GLY A 110 -7.02 -20.22 15.16
N ILE A 111 -7.91 -19.26 15.43
CA ILE A 111 -8.72 -19.23 16.64
C ILE A 111 -9.66 -20.45 16.70
N GLU A 112 -10.34 -20.77 15.59
CA GLU A 112 -11.23 -21.94 15.55
C GLU A 112 -10.49 -23.26 15.73
N GLN A 113 -9.37 -23.45 15.03
CA GLN A 113 -8.53 -24.64 15.17
C GLN A 113 -7.98 -24.79 16.59
N GLY A 114 -7.51 -23.69 17.20
CA GLY A 114 -7.05 -23.68 18.59
C GLY A 114 -8.15 -24.09 19.58
N LYS A 115 -9.38 -23.60 19.37
CA LYS A 115 -10.54 -24.03 20.18
C LYS A 115 -10.84 -25.52 20.01
N MET A 116 -10.83 -26.05 18.78
CA MET A 116 -11.07 -27.47 18.53
C MET A 116 -9.98 -28.36 19.13
N GLN A 117 -8.71 -27.97 19.01
CA GLN A 117 -7.58 -28.70 19.61
C GLN A 117 -7.67 -28.71 21.13
N MET A 118 -8.02 -27.56 21.75
CA MET A 118 -8.25 -27.48 23.19
C MET A 118 -9.34 -28.44 23.65
N ILE A 119 -10.48 -28.48 22.95
CA ILE A 119 -11.61 -29.37 23.28
C ILE A 119 -11.18 -30.84 23.20
N ARG A 120 -10.47 -31.23 22.13
CA ARG A 120 -9.96 -32.60 21.95
C ARG A 120 -8.97 -32.98 23.04
N GLY A 121 -8.01 -32.10 23.35
CA GLY A 121 -7.03 -32.36 24.41
C GLY A 121 -7.68 -32.50 25.79
N MET A 122 -8.73 -31.74 26.08
CA MET A 122 -9.49 -31.88 27.34
C MET A 122 -10.25 -33.21 27.41
N ASP A 123 -10.85 -33.65 26.31
CA ASP A 123 -11.55 -34.95 26.22
C ASP A 123 -10.57 -36.13 26.38
N GLU A 124 -9.41 -36.07 25.73
CA GLU A 124 -8.35 -37.09 25.82
C GLU A 124 -7.80 -37.28 27.25
N ILE A 125 -7.77 -36.21 28.05
CA ILE A 125 -7.32 -36.24 29.45
C ILE A 125 -8.48 -36.64 30.41
N GLY A 126 -9.68 -36.89 29.87
CA GLY A 126 -10.84 -37.37 30.63
C GLY A 126 -11.61 -36.28 31.36
N VAL A 127 -11.52 -35.02 30.91
CA VAL A 127 -12.33 -33.93 31.47
C VAL A 127 -13.81 -34.14 31.07
N PRO A 128 -14.76 -34.08 32.01
CA PRO A 128 -16.18 -34.24 31.69
C PRO A 128 -16.67 -33.20 30.67
N LEU A 129 -17.50 -33.65 29.71
CA LEU A 129 -18.04 -32.81 28.63
C LEU A 129 -18.78 -31.55 29.15
N GLU A 130 -19.45 -31.65 30.30
CA GLU A 130 -20.13 -30.51 30.94
C GLU A 130 -19.14 -29.42 31.41
N THR A 131 -17.95 -29.81 31.84
CA THR A 131 -16.89 -28.89 32.26
C THR A 131 -16.24 -28.23 31.04
N ILE A 132 -16.03 -29.00 29.96
CA ILE A 132 -15.53 -28.47 28.68
C ILE A 132 -16.53 -27.46 28.11
N ALA A 133 -17.83 -27.79 28.08
CA ALA A 133 -18.92 -26.91 27.64
C ALA A 133 -18.92 -25.55 28.34
N LYS A 134 -18.78 -25.57 29.67
CA LYS A 134 -18.69 -24.34 30.48
C LYS A 134 -17.43 -23.53 30.17
N ALA A 135 -16.29 -24.19 29.96
CA ALA A 135 -15.00 -23.53 29.71
C ALA A 135 -14.90 -22.95 28.29
N SER A 136 -15.39 -23.67 27.28
CA SER A 136 -15.37 -23.25 25.87
C SER A 136 -16.55 -22.36 25.49
N LYS A 137 -17.54 -22.20 26.38
CA LYS A 137 -18.82 -21.50 26.15
C LYS A 137 -19.59 -22.10 24.96
N LEU A 138 -19.54 -23.41 24.80
CA LEU A 138 -20.27 -24.17 23.78
C LEU A 138 -21.27 -25.11 24.46
N SER A 139 -22.29 -25.53 23.74
CA SER A 139 -23.19 -26.59 24.18
C SER A 139 -22.50 -27.96 24.13
N VAL A 140 -22.99 -28.90 24.95
CA VAL A 140 -22.51 -30.29 24.94
C VAL A 140 -22.70 -30.92 23.54
N GLU A 141 -23.80 -30.59 22.85
CA GLU A 141 -24.09 -31.04 21.48
C GLU A 141 -23.09 -30.51 20.44
N GLU A 142 -22.58 -29.29 20.60
CA GLU A 142 -21.53 -28.73 19.73
C GLU A 142 -20.18 -29.39 19.98
N ILE A 143 -19.84 -29.67 21.24
CA ILE A 143 -18.62 -30.39 21.59
C ILE A 143 -18.64 -31.80 21.01
N GLU A 144 -19.74 -32.53 21.16
CA GLU A 144 -19.88 -33.86 20.56
C GLU A 144 -19.73 -33.83 19.03
N ARG A 145 -20.24 -32.78 18.36
CA ARG A 145 -20.06 -32.60 16.91
C ARG A 145 -18.59 -32.37 16.56
N ILE A 146 -17.87 -31.54 17.31
CA ILE A 146 -16.43 -31.28 17.11
C ILE A 146 -15.58 -32.55 17.30
N LEU A 147 -15.96 -33.40 18.25
CA LEU A 147 -15.29 -34.68 18.52
C LEU A 147 -15.63 -35.76 17.47
N LYS A 148 -16.81 -35.69 16.85
CA LYS A 148 -17.24 -36.61 15.76
C LYS A 148 -16.64 -36.26 14.39
N LEU A 149 -16.23 -35.01 14.17
CA LEU A 149 -15.54 -34.55 12.95
C LEU A 149 -14.08 -35.04 12.95
N LYS A 150 -13.85 -36.30 12.57
CA LYS A 150 -12.51 -36.85 12.29
C LYS A 150 -12.06 -36.51 10.88
#